data_AF-A0AAQ1NSZ4-F1
#
_entry.id   AF-A0AAQ1NSZ4-F1
#
_cell.length_a   1.000
_cell.length_b   1.000
_cell.length_c   1.000
_cell.angle_alpha   90.00
_cell.angle_beta   90.00
_cell.angle_gamma   90.00
#
_symmetry.space_group_name_H-M   'P 1'
#
loop_
_entity.id
_entity.type
_entity.pdbx_description
1 polymer ?
#
loop_
_entity_poly.entity_id
_entity_poly.type
_entity_poly.pdbx_seq_one_letter_code
_entity_poly.pdbx_strand_id
1 'polypeptide(L)'
;MKINFKHTTNAFLILYVISMLNCGVALTPKATIKLPPETETEIFRFNLLYGEAKKVYGLNAGIINNTDKLIGTQVGIVNMSNNSIGIQIGIINGNHDVHAGLKIGLLNFGYTLESAIAGFSLSEEYKSRFGISIGAANFESGKIKIGFLNIGVGFTIGLVNLLEIRRDELVWGKEKFAFGVGIVNVSSNYPGFQVGILNFCSEGPFPIMIVVNYCSKPAPEGTRTTEPKPAATKVDTKIAP
;
A
#
# COMPACT_ATOMS: atom_id res chain seq x y z
N MET A 1 -15.35 12.84 -22.47
CA MET A 1 -14.11 13.62 -22.36
C MET A 1 -12.99 12.67 -21.90
N LYS A 2 -12.11 12.22 -22.81
CA LYS A 2 -10.99 11.32 -22.48
C LYS A 2 -9.88 12.14 -21.84
N ILE A 3 -9.72 12.05 -20.53
CA ILE A 3 -8.60 12.67 -19.81
C ILE A 3 -7.41 11.72 -19.95
N ASN A 4 -6.40 12.16 -20.68
CA ASN A 4 -5.21 11.38 -21.02
C ASN A 4 -4.21 11.51 -19.86
N PHE A 5 -4.03 10.45 -19.08
CA PHE A 5 -3.16 10.41 -17.90
C PHE A 5 -1.71 10.18 -18.33
N LYS A 6 -1.09 11.20 -18.94
CA LYS A 6 0.30 11.13 -19.45
C LYS A 6 1.31 11.94 -18.64
N HIS A 7 0.93 12.45 -17.46
CA HIS A 7 1.77 13.36 -16.67
C HIS A 7 2.48 12.73 -15.46
N THR A 8 2.29 11.45 -15.16
CA THR A 8 2.99 10.76 -14.05
C THR A 8 4.43 10.34 -14.36
N THR A 9 4.88 10.48 -15.62
CA THR A 9 6.23 10.09 -16.03
C THR A 9 7.32 11.05 -15.55
N ASN A 10 6.99 12.31 -15.21
CA ASN A 10 7.99 13.32 -14.82
C ASN A 10 8.48 13.21 -13.36
N ALA A 11 7.64 12.76 -12.44
CA ALA A 11 8.06 12.56 -11.04
C ALA A 11 9.04 11.38 -10.90
N PHE A 12 8.82 10.32 -11.68
CA PHE A 12 9.77 9.20 -11.79
C PHE A 12 11.08 9.63 -12.46
N LEU A 13 11.03 10.57 -13.41
CA LEU A 13 12.23 11.11 -14.07
C LEU A 13 13.09 11.92 -13.10
N ILE A 14 12.50 12.68 -12.19
CA ILE A 14 13.25 13.43 -11.16
C ILE A 14 13.88 12.46 -10.14
N LEU A 15 13.15 11.41 -9.72
CA LEU A 15 13.69 10.38 -8.84
C LEU A 15 14.78 9.53 -9.53
N TYR A 16 14.64 9.29 -10.84
CA TYR A 16 15.62 8.61 -11.70
C TYR A 16 16.86 9.46 -11.96
N VAL A 17 16.73 10.78 -12.12
CA VAL A 17 17.85 11.71 -12.23
C VAL A 17 18.66 11.78 -10.92
N ILE A 18 17.99 11.69 -9.76
CA ILE A 18 18.67 11.56 -8.45
C ILE A 18 19.38 10.20 -8.34
N SER A 19 18.81 9.12 -8.90
CA SER A 19 19.43 7.80 -9.00
C SER A 19 20.63 7.75 -9.97
N MET A 20 20.68 8.63 -10.97
CA MET A 20 21.76 8.69 -11.98
C MET A 20 22.93 9.61 -11.58
N LEU A 21 22.82 10.34 -10.47
CA LEU A 21 23.90 11.13 -9.87
C LEU A 21 24.89 10.28 -9.06
N ASN A 22 25.10 9.02 -9.46
CA ASN A 22 26.05 8.06 -8.87
C ASN A 22 27.53 8.33 -9.20
N CYS A 23 27.87 9.49 -9.76
CA CYS A 23 29.25 9.89 -9.99
C CYS A 23 29.45 11.35 -9.62
N GLY A 24 29.87 11.60 -8.38
CA GLY A 24 30.27 12.93 -7.94
C GLY A 24 30.37 13.05 -6.44
N VAL A 25 31.57 12.75 -5.93
CA VAL A 25 32.07 13.16 -4.60
C VAL A 25 31.56 12.33 -3.41
N ALA A 26 32.29 11.25 -3.10
CA ALA A 26 32.27 10.64 -1.78
C ALA A 26 33.03 11.53 -0.76
N LEU A 27 32.40 12.60 -0.30
CA LEU A 27 32.84 13.43 0.82
C LEU A 27 31.77 13.43 1.91
N THR A 28 31.55 12.27 2.53
CA THR A 28 30.75 12.21 3.76
C THR A 28 31.45 11.39 4.82
N PRO A 29 31.81 11.98 5.98
CA PRO A 29 32.25 11.20 7.11
C PRO A 29 31.10 10.26 7.52
N LYS A 30 31.36 8.95 7.42
CA LYS A 30 30.44 7.89 7.85
C LYS A 30 30.88 7.45 9.25
N ALA A 31 29.99 7.57 10.24
CA ALA A 31 30.20 7.03 11.57
C ALA A 31 29.28 5.81 11.75
N THR A 32 29.87 4.63 11.90
CA THR A 32 29.12 3.36 11.95
C THR A 32 29.70 2.44 13.01
N ILE A 33 28.82 1.83 13.79
CA ILE A 33 29.15 0.76 14.75
C ILE A 33 28.55 -0.55 14.23
N LYS A 34 29.41 -1.52 13.89
CA LYS A 34 29.04 -2.86 13.41
C LYS A 34 29.10 -3.89 14.54
N LEU A 35 28.16 -4.84 14.54
CA LEU A 35 28.14 -5.96 15.50
C LEU A 35 27.49 -7.20 14.87
N PRO A 36 28.15 -8.37 14.80
CA PRO A 36 29.60 -8.65 14.89
C PRO A 36 30.41 -8.02 13.72
N PRO A 37 31.75 -7.86 13.84
CA PRO A 37 32.60 -7.19 12.85
C PRO A 37 32.55 -7.80 11.44
N GLU A 38 32.26 -9.09 11.35
CA GLU A 38 32.23 -9.87 10.11
C GLU A 38 30.86 -9.88 9.42
N THR A 39 29.85 -9.21 9.98
CA THR A 39 28.52 -9.13 9.37
C THR A 39 28.27 -7.78 8.71
N GLU A 40 27.37 -7.75 7.74
CA GLU A 40 26.88 -6.50 7.13
C GLU A 40 25.83 -5.78 8.00
N THR A 41 25.79 -6.10 9.31
CA THR A 41 24.82 -5.56 10.26
C THR A 41 25.40 -4.37 11.01
N GLU A 42 24.73 -3.24 10.91
CA GLU A 42 25.04 -1.99 11.62
C GLU A 42 24.02 -1.77 12.74
N ILE A 43 24.45 -1.40 13.96
CA ILE A 43 23.53 -1.10 15.07
C ILE A 43 23.27 0.39 15.18
N PHE A 44 24.30 1.18 14.93
CA PHE A 44 24.21 2.63 14.83
C PHE A 44 24.87 3.08 13.53
N ARG A 45 24.14 3.87 12.75
CA ARG A 45 24.63 4.48 11.53
C ARG A 45 24.29 5.97 11.52
N PHE A 46 25.30 6.78 11.29
CA PHE A 46 25.15 8.19 10.94
C PHE A 46 25.79 8.45 9.57
N ASN A 47 25.04 9.09 8.66
CA ASN A 47 25.52 9.53 7.36
C ASN A 47 25.12 10.99 7.11
N LEU A 48 26.01 11.77 6.49
CA LEU A 48 25.75 13.20 6.27
C LEU A 48 24.81 13.42 5.07
N LEU A 49 25.06 12.78 3.93
CA LEU A 49 24.27 12.96 2.70
C LEU A 49 23.55 11.67 2.29
N TYR A 50 24.30 10.61 2.03
CA TYR A 50 23.76 9.33 1.56
C TYR A 50 24.32 8.17 2.38
N GLY A 51 23.44 7.27 2.81
CA GLY A 51 23.78 6.10 3.60
C GLY A 51 23.08 4.84 3.15
N GLU A 52 23.80 3.96 2.48
CA GLU A 52 23.33 2.60 2.13
C GLU A 52 23.85 1.52 3.09
N ALA A 53 22.96 0.67 3.60
CA ALA A 53 23.29 -0.44 4.49
C ALA A 53 22.47 -1.69 4.17
N LYS A 54 23.09 -2.86 4.15
CA LYS A 54 22.36 -4.14 4.05
C LYS A 54 21.39 -4.32 5.21
N LYS A 55 21.89 -4.31 6.45
CA LYS A 55 21.06 -4.54 7.65
C LYS A 55 21.35 -3.51 8.72
N VAL A 56 20.33 -2.86 9.23
CA VAL A 56 20.42 -1.96 10.39
C VAL A 56 19.52 -2.45 11.50
N TYR A 57 20.11 -2.84 12.63
CA TYR A 57 19.42 -3.27 13.84
C TYR A 57 19.66 -2.23 14.95
N GLY A 58 18.91 -1.13 14.94
CA GLY A 58 19.07 -0.03 15.88
C GLY A 58 18.70 1.31 15.27
N LEU A 59 19.63 2.25 15.19
CA LEU A 59 19.38 3.61 14.70
C LEU A 59 20.13 3.88 13.39
N ASN A 60 19.40 4.31 12.37
CA ASN A 60 19.95 4.85 11.12
C ASN A 60 19.54 6.31 10.95
N ALA A 61 20.49 7.23 11.02
CA ALA A 61 20.27 8.66 10.89
C ALA A 61 21.07 9.26 9.74
N GLY A 62 20.45 10.14 8.96
CA GLY A 62 21.12 10.86 7.87
C GLY A 62 20.13 11.53 6.92
N ILE A 63 20.62 12.22 5.89
CA ILE A 63 19.71 12.92 4.95
C ILE A 63 18.99 11.92 4.05
N ILE A 64 19.73 11.00 3.42
CA ILE A 64 19.19 9.92 2.61
C ILE A 64 19.64 8.59 3.20
N ASN A 65 18.69 7.82 3.72
CA ASN A 65 18.90 6.51 4.28
C ASN A 65 18.32 5.45 3.35
N ASN A 66 19.12 4.46 2.98
CA ASN A 66 18.68 3.31 2.19
C ASN A 66 19.13 2.01 2.85
N THR A 67 18.20 1.11 3.14
CA THR A 67 18.54 -0.16 3.81
C THR A 67 17.75 -1.36 3.32
N ASP A 68 18.38 -2.51 3.07
CA ASP A 68 17.59 -3.71 2.70
C ASP A 68 16.70 -4.18 3.86
N LYS A 69 17.26 -4.21 5.08
CA LYS A 69 16.53 -4.61 6.29
C LYS A 69 16.76 -3.65 7.44
N LEU A 70 15.67 -3.05 7.93
CA LEU A 70 15.66 -2.23 9.13
C LEU A 70 14.91 -2.95 10.25
N ILE A 71 15.54 -3.07 11.42
CA ILE A 71 14.87 -3.36 12.69
C ILE A 71 15.26 -2.25 13.65
N GLY A 72 14.37 -1.28 13.86
CA GLY A 72 14.65 -0.12 14.72
C GLY A 72 14.15 1.19 14.14
N THR A 73 14.92 2.26 14.30
CA THR A 73 14.51 3.62 13.94
C THR A 73 15.35 4.16 12.80
N GLN A 74 14.69 4.79 11.83
CA GLN A 74 15.35 5.51 10.75
C GLN A 74 14.86 6.96 10.71
N VAL A 75 15.79 7.93 10.73
CA VAL A 75 15.49 9.36 10.77
C VAL A 75 16.25 10.07 9.66
N GLY A 76 15.53 10.81 8.82
CA GLY A 76 16.14 11.51 7.70
C GLY A 76 15.20 12.33 6.85
N ILE A 77 15.69 12.93 5.76
CA ILE A 77 14.83 13.57 4.77
C ILE A 77 14.14 12.49 3.93
N VAL A 78 14.93 11.51 3.47
CA VAL A 78 14.47 10.37 2.68
C VAL A 78 14.88 9.09 3.38
N ASN A 79 13.90 8.24 3.69
CA ASN A 79 14.08 6.94 4.32
C ASN A 79 13.53 5.86 3.41
N MET A 80 14.38 4.95 2.95
CA MET A 80 14.02 3.85 2.06
C MET A 80 14.45 2.53 2.68
N SER A 81 13.56 1.54 2.65
CA SER A 81 13.96 0.18 3.02
C SER A 81 13.18 -0.92 2.33
N ASN A 82 13.81 -2.02 1.93
CA ASN A 82 13.05 -3.13 1.35
C ASN A 82 12.11 -3.73 2.40
N ASN A 83 12.66 -4.08 3.55
CA ASN A 83 11.94 -4.63 4.69
C ASN A 83 12.21 -3.80 5.95
N SER A 84 11.18 -3.35 6.65
CA SER A 84 11.34 -2.66 7.92
C SER A 84 10.41 -3.14 9.02
N ILE A 85 10.93 -3.15 10.24
CA ILE A 85 10.19 -3.32 11.48
C ILE A 85 10.65 -2.19 12.40
N GLY A 86 9.80 -1.22 12.67
CA GLY A 86 10.07 -0.12 13.58
C GLY A 86 9.58 1.23 13.07
N ILE A 87 10.36 2.29 13.31
CA ILE A 87 9.92 3.67 13.15
C ILE A 87 10.70 4.34 12.02
N GLN A 88 10.01 5.02 11.10
CA GLN A 88 10.62 5.89 10.10
C GLN A 88 10.08 7.32 10.25
N ILE A 89 10.98 8.28 10.39
CA ILE A 89 10.64 9.70 10.54
C ILE A 89 11.38 10.48 9.47
N GLY A 90 10.65 11.12 8.57
CA GLY A 90 11.26 11.91 7.50
C GLY A 90 10.28 12.62 6.59
N ILE A 91 10.79 13.38 5.62
CA ILE A 91 9.93 14.01 4.62
C ILE A 91 9.31 12.94 3.73
N ILE A 92 10.13 11.97 3.31
CA ILE A 92 9.73 10.84 2.48
C ILE A 92 10.12 9.55 3.19
N ASN A 93 9.16 8.66 3.42
CA ASN A 93 9.41 7.31 3.93
C ASN A 93 8.89 6.27 2.95
N GLY A 94 9.67 5.23 2.66
CA GLY A 94 9.36 4.27 1.60
C GLY A 94 9.74 2.85 1.96
N ASN A 95 8.88 1.90 1.56
CA ASN A 95 9.21 0.48 1.59
C ASN A 95 8.88 -0.24 0.30
N HIS A 96 9.74 -1.19 -0.08
CA HIS A 96 9.50 -2.04 -1.24
C HIS A 96 8.58 -3.21 -0.93
N ASP A 97 8.87 -4.00 0.11
CA ASP A 97 8.15 -5.25 0.38
C ASP A 97 7.25 -5.16 1.61
N VAL A 98 7.86 -4.90 2.77
CA VAL A 98 7.18 -5.06 4.05
C VAL A 98 7.57 -3.96 5.02
N HIS A 99 6.58 -3.43 5.72
CA HIS A 99 6.78 -2.54 6.86
C HIS A 99 5.83 -2.92 7.99
N ALA A 100 6.39 -3.14 9.17
CA ALA A 100 5.66 -3.16 10.44
C ALA A 100 6.11 -1.97 11.29
N GLY A 101 5.18 -1.28 11.95
CA GLY A 101 5.50 -0.18 12.85
C GLY A 101 4.91 1.15 12.40
N LEU A 102 5.68 2.22 12.52
CA LEU A 102 5.20 3.60 12.40
C LEU A 102 5.99 4.38 11.34
N LYS A 103 5.28 5.06 10.44
CA LYS A 103 5.82 6.09 9.56
C LYS A 103 5.27 7.45 9.90
N ILE A 104 6.14 8.44 10.01
CA ILE A 104 5.77 9.84 10.17
C ILE A 104 6.48 10.63 9.08
N GLY A 105 5.73 11.30 8.21
CA GLY A 105 6.33 12.13 7.17
C GLY A 105 5.37 12.95 6.33
N LEU A 106 5.89 13.72 5.37
CA LEU A 106 5.02 14.38 4.40
C LEU A 106 4.47 13.36 3.41
N LEU A 107 5.32 12.47 2.90
CA LEU A 107 4.98 11.44 1.94
C LEU A 107 5.38 10.07 2.47
N ASN A 108 4.41 9.17 2.57
CA ASN A 108 4.67 7.77 2.94
C ASN A 108 4.29 6.85 1.79
N PHE A 109 5.23 6.01 1.36
CA PHE A 109 5.06 5.04 0.28
C PHE A 109 5.30 3.62 0.79
N GLY A 110 4.57 2.67 0.23
CA GLY A 110 4.74 1.29 0.58
C GLY A 110 3.91 0.41 -0.32
N TYR A 111 4.58 -0.53 -0.97
CA TYR A 111 3.91 -1.68 -1.55
C TYR A 111 3.88 -2.74 -0.45
N THR A 112 2.71 -3.25 -0.14
CA THR A 112 2.59 -4.40 0.75
C THR A 112 1.67 -5.35 0.01
N LEU A 113 2.28 -6.35 -0.62
CA LEU A 113 1.57 -7.49 -1.21
C LEU A 113 1.06 -8.38 -0.09
N GLU A 114 0.09 -7.93 0.70
CA GLU A 114 -0.68 -8.85 1.55
C GLU A 114 -1.98 -8.20 2.04
N SER A 115 -3.10 -8.83 1.66
CA SER A 115 -4.45 -8.84 2.26
C SER A 115 -4.90 -7.61 3.07
N ALA A 116 -5.92 -6.91 2.55
CA ALA A 116 -6.46 -5.65 3.08
C ALA A 116 -7.12 -5.71 4.48
N ILE A 117 -6.97 -6.80 5.24
CA ILE A 117 -7.48 -6.94 6.62
C ILE A 117 -6.38 -7.43 7.59
N ALA A 118 -5.13 -7.05 7.35
CA ALA A 118 -4.00 -7.38 8.24
C ALA A 118 -3.89 -6.48 9.50
N GLY A 119 -4.93 -5.73 9.86
CA GLY A 119 -5.00 -5.02 11.15
C GLY A 119 -5.45 -5.91 12.31
N PHE A 120 -6.12 -7.03 12.04
CA PHE A 120 -6.71 -7.89 13.07
C PHE A 120 -6.98 -9.32 12.54
N SER A 121 -5.95 -10.02 12.04
CA SER A 121 -6.08 -11.44 11.63
C SER A 121 -5.12 -12.31 12.43
N LEU A 122 -5.68 -13.08 13.38
CA LEU A 122 -5.02 -14.06 14.25
C LEU A 122 -4.69 -15.36 13.50
N SER A 123 -4.08 -15.31 12.31
CA SER A 123 -3.54 -16.52 11.68
C SER A 123 -2.04 -16.40 11.47
N GLU A 124 -1.31 -17.28 12.17
CA GLU A 124 0.15 -17.45 12.19
C GLU A 124 0.78 -17.70 10.80
N GLU A 125 -0.03 -18.07 9.81
CA GLU A 125 0.43 -18.47 8.47
C GLU A 125 0.64 -17.29 7.51
N TYR A 126 0.07 -16.13 7.83
CA TYR A 126 0.25 -14.89 7.08
C TYR A 126 0.87 -13.86 8.01
N LYS A 127 2.14 -13.47 7.77
CA LYS A 127 2.83 -12.40 8.52
C LYS A 127 2.15 -11.05 8.28
N SER A 128 0.96 -10.88 8.84
CA SER A 128 0.26 -9.61 8.93
C SER A 128 1.13 -8.67 9.74
N ARG A 129 1.72 -7.69 9.05
CA ARG A 129 2.64 -6.72 9.65
C ARG A 129 1.84 -5.45 9.89
N PHE A 130 1.44 -5.26 11.14
CA PHE A 130 0.72 -4.07 11.57
C PHE A 130 1.54 -2.81 11.28
N GLY A 131 0.95 -1.86 10.55
CA GLY A 131 1.61 -0.61 10.16
C GLY A 131 0.67 0.59 10.31
N ILE A 132 1.21 1.68 10.85
CA ILE A 132 0.54 2.98 10.95
C ILE A 132 1.37 4.00 10.16
N SER A 133 0.70 4.79 9.34
CA SER A 133 1.32 5.84 8.54
C SER A 133 0.62 7.17 8.77
N ILE A 134 1.39 8.14 9.27
CA ILE A 134 0.93 9.49 9.57
C ILE A 134 1.65 10.42 8.62
N GLY A 135 0.89 11.20 7.84
CA GLY A 135 1.50 12.15 6.92
C GLY A 135 0.56 12.97 6.08
N ALA A 136 1.11 13.91 5.31
CA ALA A 136 0.27 14.71 4.40
C ALA A 136 -0.35 13.84 3.31
N ALA A 137 0.45 12.96 2.69
CA ALA A 137 -0.02 11.97 1.73
C ALA A 137 0.54 10.57 2.03
N ASN A 138 -0.35 9.57 2.08
CA ASN A 138 -0.01 8.17 2.35
C ASN A 138 -0.45 7.29 1.18
N PHE A 139 0.49 6.63 0.52
CA PHE A 139 0.29 5.74 -0.63
C PHE A 139 0.64 4.31 -0.23
N GLU A 140 -0.24 3.67 0.56
CA GLU A 140 0.02 2.36 1.17
C GLU A 140 -1.24 1.50 1.28
N SER A 141 -1.09 0.20 1.03
CA SER A 141 -2.16 -0.81 1.18
C SER A 141 -2.06 -1.55 2.52
N GLY A 142 -3.21 -1.90 3.11
CA GLY A 142 -3.29 -2.81 4.27
C GLY A 142 -2.89 -2.22 5.63
N LYS A 143 -2.63 -0.91 5.69
CA LYS A 143 -2.20 -0.18 6.90
C LYS A 143 -3.25 0.80 7.40
N ILE A 144 -3.08 1.23 8.64
CA ILE A 144 -3.78 2.40 9.18
C ILE A 144 -3.10 3.65 8.65
N LYS A 145 -3.85 4.53 8.01
CA LYS A 145 -3.35 5.77 7.40
C LYS A 145 -4.06 6.97 8.00
N ILE A 146 -3.30 7.98 8.40
CA ILE A 146 -3.81 9.26 8.93
C ILE A 146 -3.15 10.38 8.13
N GLY A 147 -3.95 11.23 7.48
CA GLY A 147 -3.38 12.27 6.63
C GLY A 147 -4.37 13.15 5.88
N PHE A 148 -3.86 14.08 5.06
CA PHE A 148 -4.74 14.86 4.19
C PHE A 148 -5.22 14.04 3.00
N LEU A 149 -4.32 13.27 2.39
CA LEU A 149 -4.58 12.38 1.27
C LEU A 149 -4.15 10.95 1.63
N ASN A 150 -5.09 10.01 1.59
CA ASN A 150 -4.78 8.60 1.78
C ASN A 150 -5.17 7.84 0.51
N ILE A 151 -4.26 7.05 -0.04
CA ILE A 151 -4.50 6.21 -1.22
C ILE A 151 -4.22 4.76 -0.86
N GLY A 152 -5.14 3.87 -1.26
CA GLY A 152 -5.05 2.44 -1.10
C GLY A 152 -5.98 1.89 -0.02
N VAL A 153 -6.16 0.57 -0.03
CA VAL A 153 -7.03 -0.17 0.89
C VAL A 153 -6.53 -0.17 2.34
N GLY A 154 -7.42 -0.45 3.29
CA GLY A 154 -7.14 -0.51 4.73
C GLY A 154 -7.97 0.50 5.52
N PHE A 155 -7.50 0.87 6.72
CA PHE A 155 -8.14 1.86 7.57
C PHE A 155 -7.55 3.24 7.28
N THR A 156 -8.41 4.20 6.95
CA THR A 156 -7.96 5.53 6.52
C THR A 156 -8.75 6.61 7.24
N ILE A 157 -8.03 7.61 7.74
CA ILE A 157 -8.58 8.80 8.39
C ILE A 157 -7.94 10.02 7.71
N GLY A 158 -8.75 10.88 7.09
CA GLY A 158 -8.18 12.02 6.38
C GLY A 158 -9.17 12.95 5.71
N LEU A 159 -8.68 14.00 5.04
CA LEU A 159 -9.57 14.89 4.28
C LEU A 159 -10.08 14.20 3.02
N VAL A 160 -9.18 13.54 2.30
CA VAL A 160 -9.48 12.82 1.06
C VAL A 160 -8.93 11.41 1.17
N ASN A 161 -9.82 10.42 1.11
CA ASN A 161 -9.45 9.02 1.10
C ASN A 161 -9.84 8.39 -0.25
N LEU A 162 -8.83 8.02 -1.03
CA LEU A 162 -8.94 7.31 -2.30
C LEU A 162 -8.71 5.82 -2.07
N LEU A 163 -9.82 5.16 -1.89
CA LEU A 163 -9.97 3.77 -1.55
C LEU A 163 -9.96 2.95 -2.86
N GLU A 164 -8.78 2.62 -3.39
CA GLU A 164 -8.64 1.88 -4.66
C GLU A 164 -7.91 0.54 -4.49
N ILE A 165 -8.41 -0.51 -5.18
CA ILE A 165 -7.69 -1.76 -5.45
C ILE A 165 -7.20 -1.73 -6.90
N ARG A 166 -5.89 -1.89 -7.11
CA ARG A 166 -5.39 -2.13 -8.47
C ARG A 166 -5.80 -3.53 -8.94
N ARG A 167 -6.36 -3.62 -10.15
CA ARG A 167 -6.97 -4.83 -10.74
C ARG A 167 -6.02 -6.04 -10.83
N ASP A 168 -4.72 -5.79 -10.83
CA ASP A 168 -3.64 -6.79 -10.82
C ASP A 168 -3.43 -7.46 -9.44
N GLU A 169 -4.06 -6.94 -8.39
CA GLU A 169 -3.93 -7.40 -7.00
C GLU A 169 -5.16 -8.20 -6.50
N LEU A 170 -6.09 -8.55 -7.40
CA LEU A 170 -7.33 -9.26 -7.07
C LEU A 170 -7.11 -10.78 -7.01
N VAL A 171 -6.72 -11.29 -5.84
CA VAL A 171 -6.81 -12.73 -5.54
C VAL A 171 -8.27 -13.06 -5.24
N TRP A 172 -8.90 -13.84 -6.10
CA TRP A 172 -10.26 -14.35 -5.89
C TRP A 172 -10.36 -15.10 -4.56
N GLY A 173 -11.29 -14.69 -3.69
CA GLY A 173 -11.59 -15.38 -2.42
C GLY A 173 -11.02 -14.75 -1.14
N LYS A 174 -10.25 -13.65 -1.22
CA LYS A 174 -9.90 -12.84 -0.03
C LYS A 174 -10.66 -11.53 -0.06
N GLU A 175 -11.65 -11.37 0.82
CA GLU A 175 -12.36 -10.10 0.95
C GLU A 175 -11.39 -9.00 1.36
N LYS A 176 -11.31 -7.94 0.54
CA LYS A 176 -10.57 -6.74 0.89
C LYS A 176 -11.55 -5.74 1.50
N PHE A 177 -11.55 -5.64 2.82
CA PHE A 177 -12.28 -4.59 3.52
C PHE A 177 -11.47 -3.30 3.50
N ALA A 178 -12.13 -2.17 3.29
CA ALA A 178 -11.52 -0.89 3.63
C ALA A 178 -12.51 0.00 4.38
N PHE A 179 -11.93 0.81 5.26
CA PHE A 179 -12.64 1.71 6.13
C PHE A 179 -12.09 3.12 5.92
N GLY A 180 -12.96 4.06 5.56
CA GLY A 180 -12.56 5.43 5.32
C GLY A 180 -13.35 6.39 6.18
N VAL A 181 -12.66 7.24 6.94
CA VAL A 181 -13.25 8.37 7.65
C VAL A 181 -12.66 9.64 7.09
N GLY A 182 -13.50 10.53 6.56
CA GLY A 182 -13.00 11.77 5.99
C GLY A 182 -14.03 12.72 5.44
N ILE A 183 -13.56 13.85 4.89
CA ILE A 183 -14.46 14.79 4.21
C ILE A 183 -14.93 14.17 2.90
N VAL A 184 -14.00 13.67 2.10
CA VAL A 184 -14.25 13.01 0.83
C VAL A 184 -13.70 11.60 0.88
N ASN A 185 -14.56 10.62 0.68
CA ASN A 185 -14.18 9.22 0.51
C ASN A 185 -14.60 8.76 -0.88
N VAL A 186 -13.69 8.13 -1.61
CA VAL A 186 -13.95 7.58 -2.94
C VAL A 186 -13.45 6.16 -2.99
N SER A 187 -14.34 5.18 -3.21
CA SER A 187 -13.97 3.77 -3.35
C SER A 187 -14.26 3.22 -4.75
N SER A 188 -13.31 2.46 -5.30
CA SER A 188 -13.47 1.74 -6.57
C SER A 188 -13.21 0.23 -6.40
N ASN A 189 -14.15 -0.57 -6.91
CA ASN A 189 -14.05 -2.04 -7.02
C ASN A 189 -13.93 -2.83 -5.69
N TYR A 190 -14.47 -2.32 -4.58
CA TYR A 190 -14.64 -3.15 -3.37
C TYR A 190 -15.70 -2.64 -2.38
N PRO A 191 -16.24 -3.56 -1.57
CA PRO A 191 -17.10 -3.22 -0.45
C PRO A 191 -16.30 -2.56 0.68
N GLY A 192 -16.51 -1.26 0.89
CA GLY A 192 -15.88 -0.51 1.98
C GLY A 192 -16.91 0.23 2.82
N PHE A 193 -16.63 0.37 4.12
CA PHE A 193 -17.41 1.22 5.00
C PHE A 193 -16.81 2.62 5.02
N GLN A 194 -17.60 3.62 4.65
CA GLN A 194 -17.13 5.00 4.56
C GLN A 194 -17.96 5.88 5.47
N VAL A 195 -17.31 6.77 6.22
CA VAL A 195 -17.93 7.81 7.02
C VAL A 195 -17.40 9.15 6.56
N GLY A 196 -18.29 10.01 6.09
CA GLY A 196 -17.85 11.31 5.60
C GLY A 196 -18.95 12.26 5.15
N ILE A 197 -18.50 13.44 4.74
CA ILE A 197 -19.37 14.46 4.16
C ILE A 197 -19.81 14.01 2.76
N LEU A 198 -18.86 13.63 1.91
CA LEU A 198 -19.06 13.10 0.57
C LEU A 198 -18.49 11.69 0.47
N ASN A 199 -19.33 10.70 0.19
CA ASN A 199 -18.92 9.32 -0.03
C ASN A 199 -19.31 8.88 -1.44
N PHE A 200 -18.33 8.37 -2.19
CA PHE A 200 -18.51 7.82 -3.54
C PHE A 200 -18.07 6.35 -3.53
N CYS A 201 -18.90 5.45 -4.05
CA CYS A 201 -18.56 4.03 -4.14
C CYS A 201 -19.00 3.39 -5.46
N SER A 202 -18.25 2.42 -5.96
CA SER A 202 -18.68 1.59 -7.10
C SER A 202 -19.37 0.30 -6.65
N GLU A 203 -18.99 -0.25 -5.50
CA GLU A 203 -19.53 -1.49 -4.96
C GLU A 203 -19.61 -1.41 -3.43
N GLY A 204 -20.53 -2.14 -2.82
CA GLY A 204 -20.61 -2.27 -1.37
C GLY A 204 -21.97 -1.92 -0.76
N PRO A 205 -22.27 -2.44 0.43
CA PRO A 205 -23.63 -2.37 0.94
C PRO A 205 -23.95 -1.07 1.70
N PHE A 206 -22.98 -0.39 2.36
CA PHE A 206 -23.32 0.75 3.25
C PHE A 206 -22.21 1.80 3.46
N PRO A 207 -22.28 2.98 2.82
CA PRO A 207 -21.59 4.19 3.24
C PRO A 207 -22.47 5.02 4.21
N ILE A 208 -21.92 5.50 5.31
CA ILE A 208 -22.58 6.45 6.22
C ILE A 208 -22.20 7.87 5.81
N MET A 209 -23.19 8.59 5.31
CA MET A 209 -23.04 9.94 4.82
C MET A 209 -23.63 10.95 5.81
N ILE A 210 -22.96 12.08 5.95
CA ILE A 210 -23.57 13.28 6.53
C ILE A 210 -24.28 14.11 5.45
N VAL A 211 -23.68 14.29 4.25
CA VAL A 211 -24.23 15.17 3.19
C VAL A 211 -24.55 14.46 1.86
N VAL A 212 -23.58 13.86 1.15
CA VAL A 212 -23.82 13.13 -0.13
C VAL A 212 -23.24 11.71 -0.14
N ASN A 213 -24.02 10.76 -0.65
CA ASN A 213 -23.68 9.35 -0.79
C ASN A 213 -24.07 8.90 -2.17
N TYR A 214 -23.08 8.57 -2.99
CA TYR A 214 -23.32 8.09 -4.34
C TYR A 214 -22.66 6.74 -4.53
N CYS A 215 -23.48 5.72 -4.76
CA CYS A 215 -23.01 4.39 -5.05
C CYS A 215 -23.61 3.88 -6.35
N SER A 216 -22.76 3.66 -7.36
CA SER A 216 -23.19 3.13 -8.65
C SER A 216 -22.68 1.71 -8.81
N LYS A 217 -23.56 0.73 -8.66
CA LYS A 217 -23.24 -0.68 -8.97
C LYS A 217 -22.82 -0.76 -10.45
N PRO A 218 -21.73 -1.46 -10.80
CA PRO A 218 -21.47 -1.78 -12.19
C PRO A 218 -22.66 -2.57 -12.76
N ALA A 219 -23.07 -2.24 -13.98
CA ALA A 219 -24.11 -3.01 -14.67
C ALA A 219 -23.70 -4.49 -14.70
N PRO A 220 -24.61 -5.44 -14.43
CA PRO A 220 -24.28 -6.85 -14.56
C PRO A 220 -23.75 -7.08 -15.97
N GLU A 221 -22.55 -7.66 -16.08
CA GLU A 221 -22.06 -8.16 -17.36
C GLU A 221 -23.14 -9.08 -17.92
N GLY A 222 -23.71 -8.67 -19.05
CA GLY A 222 -24.87 -9.32 -19.65
C GLY A 222 -24.60 -10.82 -19.72
N THR A 223 -25.55 -11.59 -19.18
CA THR A 223 -25.65 -13.02 -19.32
C THR A 223 -25.36 -13.35 -20.79
N ARG A 224 -24.20 -13.94 -21.09
CA ARG A 224 -24.05 -14.66 -22.36
C ARG A 224 -25.16 -15.71 -22.33
N THR A 225 -26.19 -15.49 -23.13
CA THR A 225 -27.19 -16.50 -23.44
C THR A 225 -26.45 -17.70 -23.99
N THR A 226 -26.18 -18.68 -23.14
CA THR A 226 -25.86 -20.03 -23.61
C THR A 226 -27.12 -20.52 -24.28
N GLU A 227 -27.11 -20.59 -25.61
CA GLU A 227 -28.11 -21.35 -26.37
C GLU A 227 -28.27 -22.73 -25.71
N PRO A 228 -29.50 -23.20 -25.46
CA PRO A 228 -29.70 -24.52 -24.90
C PRO A 228 -29.23 -25.58 -25.90
N LYS A 229 -28.21 -26.34 -25.51
CA LYS A 229 -27.76 -27.56 -26.18
C LYS A 229 -28.96 -28.52 -26.36
N PRO A 230 -29.21 -29.08 -27.55
CA PRO A 230 -30.34 -29.97 -27.77
C PRO A 230 -30.28 -31.19 -26.84
N ALA A 231 -31.39 -31.47 -26.15
CA ALA A 231 -31.55 -32.61 -25.28
C ALA A 231 -31.41 -33.91 -26.08
N ALA A 232 -30.54 -34.81 -25.61
CA ALA A 232 -30.44 -36.16 -26.15
C ALA A 232 -31.70 -36.96 -25.74
N THR A 233 -32.51 -37.33 -26.73
CA THR A 233 -33.69 -38.19 -26.58
C THR A 233 -33.26 -39.57 -26.08
N LYS A 234 -33.66 -39.94 -24.85
CA LYS A 234 -33.64 -41.34 -24.40
C LYS A 234 -34.77 -42.09 -25.10
N VAL A 235 -34.42 -43.12 -25.86
CA VAL A 235 -35.38 -44.08 -26.43
C VAL A 235 -35.61 -45.17 -25.39
N ASP A 236 -36.76 -45.12 -24.73
CA ASP A 236 -37.24 -46.20 -23.87
C ASP A 236 -37.93 -47.27 -24.73
N THR A 237 -37.23 -48.37 -24.97
CA THR A 237 -37.81 -49.54 -25.65
C THR A 237 -38.73 -50.29 -24.69
N LYS A 238 -40.05 -50.08 -24.79
CA LYS A 238 -41.06 -50.97 -24.20
C LYS A 238 -41.15 -52.24 -25.04
N ILE A 239 -40.76 -53.37 -24.46
CA ILE A 239 -41.14 -54.70 -24.93
C ILE A 239 -42.49 -55.02 -24.24
N ALA A 240 -43.54 -55.19 -25.04
CA ALA A 240 -44.83 -55.70 -24.60
C ALA A 240 -44.81 -57.25 -24.67
N PRO A 241 -45.66 -57.95 -23.90
CA PRO A 241 -45.50 -59.37 -23.56
C PRO A 241 -45.56 -60.34 -24.73
#